data_AF-A0A382AJT0-F1
#
_entry.id   AF-A0A382AJT0-F1
#
_cell.length_a   1.000
_cell.length_b   1.000
_cell.length_c   1.000
_cell.angle_alpha   90.00
_cell.angle_beta   90.00
_cell.angle_gamma   90.00
#
_symmetry.space_group_name_H-M   'P 1'
#
loop_
_entity.id
_entity.type
_entity.pdbx_description
1 polymer ?
#
loop_
_entity_poly.entity_id
_entity_poly.type
_entity_poly.pdbx_seq_one_letter_code
_entity_poly.pdbx_strand_id
1 'polypeptide(L)'
;MERNFPIIDNILIFTLFLFTASSMFSISISQVSAGVGGFFWLLRTHLTDTWKEQRWPLGIPFVLFVLACLIAVVNAYDVNYSYKSLKKLLEFLIFFWVLNCVRENNLRNSLSLTLIASATVASLFGVYQVWQASVWLPISRVEGTLSTYMTFAGLLMMVGILALARVIFGQPVQKLIWISIGIIFYCLLLTLTRQAWLGLTVGILFLIFFWRKKFFLFVPFIFMAIFLLSPDKVKKRVLETTTPCLTYQECQANKSANWELAMRTNLWQFGWKVFKDYPVTGCGFRCVDLIHNQYVDPYPNEQGSVRDLRGMHNNFIQIAIDTGILGLATWLGIWASFFRFLYRKASNLKRDSSERWIVFGSTATVIAFLTGGFFETNFYDSEVAMLLYFIMALPFSGNQKNLKAFHKKV
;
A
#
# COMPACT_ATOMS: atom_id res chain seq x y z
N MET A 1 0.71 -2.66 41.71
CA MET A 1 1.97 -2.02 41.28
C MET A 1 2.13 -2.28 39.81
N GLU A 2 2.06 -1.26 38.96
CA GLU A 2 2.38 -1.41 37.54
C GLU A 2 3.86 -1.81 37.44
N ARG A 3 4.13 -3.05 37.04
CA ARG A 3 5.49 -3.51 36.78
C ARG A 3 6.01 -2.77 35.55
N ASN A 4 6.89 -1.79 35.76
CA ASN A 4 7.47 -1.02 34.68
C ASN A 4 8.70 -1.76 34.13
N PHE A 5 8.72 -2.03 32.83
CA PHE A 5 9.81 -2.74 32.15
C PHE A 5 10.52 -1.80 31.16
N PRO A 6 11.39 -0.89 31.65
CA PRO A 6 11.96 0.18 30.82
C PRO A 6 12.80 -0.34 29.65
N ILE A 7 13.45 -1.50 29.82
CA ILE A 7 14.22 -2.15 28.76
C ILE A 7 13.29 -2.57 27.62
N ILE A 8 12.13 -3.16 27.92
CA ILE A 8 11.17 -3.61 26.91
C ILE A 8 10.57 -2.42 26.16
N ASP A 9 10.25 -1.34 26.88
CA ASP A 9 9.74 -0.10 26.26
C ASP A 9 10.76 0.54 25.32
N ASN A 10 12.04 0.57 25.70
CA ASN A 10 13.12 1.05 24.83
C ASN A 10 13.28 0.18 23.57
N ILE A 11 13.20 -1.15 23.71
CA ILE A 11 13.26 -2.07 22.56
C ILE A 11 12.07 -1.84 21.63
N LEU A 12 10.87 -1.63 22.16
CA LEU A 12 9.68 -1.35 21.35
C LEU A 12 9.80 -0.03 20.58
N ILE A 13 10.28 1.03 21.23
CA ILE A 13 10.50 2.32 20.57
C ILE A 13 11.59 2.18 19.50
N PHE A 14 12.70 1.54 19.82
CA PHE A 14 13.80 1.30 18.88
C PHE A 14 13.34 0.52 17.65
N THR A 15 12.61 -0.59 17.84
CA THR A 15 12.11 -1.42 16.73
C THR A 15 11.09 -0.68 15.86
N LEU A 16 10.25 0.20 16.42
CA LEU A 16 9.36 1.07 15.64
C LEU A 16 10.14 2.06 14.76
N PHE A 17 11.18 2.70 15.32
CA PHE A 17 12.03 3.61 14.55
C PHE A 17 12.86 2.87 13.50
N LEU A 18 13.39 1.70 13.84
CA LEU A 18 14.15 0.87 12.89
C LEU A 18 13.25 0.43 11.73
N PHE A 19 12.03 -0.06 12.01
CA PHE A 19 11.04 -0.42 11.01
C PHE A 19 10.72 0.73 10.06
N THR A 20 10.39 1.90 10.61
CA THR A 20 10.04 3.09 9.80
C THR A 20 11.24 3.66 9.03
N ALA A 21 12.44 3.57 9.59
CA ALA A 21 13.66 3.99 8.93
C ALA A 21 13.99 3.08 7.75
N SER A 22 13.82 1.76 7.91
CA SER A 22 14.20 0.75 6.92
C SER A 22 13.13 0.46 5.87
N SER A 23 11.87 0.86 6.07
CA SER A 23 10.74 0.47 5.20
C SER A 23 10.88 0.91 3.75
N MET A 24 11.73 1.92 3.48
CA MET A 24 12.00 2.42 2.13
C MET A 24 13.24 1.78 1.47
N PHE A 25 13.97 0.94 2.20
CA PHE A 25 15.29 0.44 1.79
C PHE A 25 15.46 -1.07 1.87
N SER A 26 14.85 -1.72 2.87
CA SER A 26 15.12 -3.13 3.15
C SER A 26 13.91 -3.85 3.71
N ILE A 27 13.43 -4.84 2.95
CA ILE A 27 12.39 -5.78 3.38
C ILE A 27 12.85 -6.53 4.62
N SER A 28 14.07 -7.06 4.60
CA SER A 28 14.61 -7.92 5.65
C SER A 28 14.73 -7.19 6.99
N ILE A 29 15.29 -5.98 7.00
CA ILE A 29 15.41 -5.19 8.24
C ILE A 29 14.01 -4.83 8.76
N SER A 30 13.08 -4.48 7.87
CA SER A 30 11.71 -4.15 8.24
C SER A 30 10.97 -5.35 8.84
N GLN A 31 11.09 -6.53 8.23
CA GLN A 31 10.48 -7.77 8.75
C GLN A 31 11.10 -8.19 10.09
N VAL A 32 12.42 -8.11 10.25
CA VAL A 32 13.10 -8.39 11.53
C VAL A 32 12.63 -7.41 12.60
N SER A 33 12.56 -6.11 12.28
CA SER A 33 12.09 -5.09 13.21
C SER A 33 10.64 -5.32 13.64
N ALA A 34 9.77 -5.67 12.70
CA ALA A 34 8.38 -6.01 12.97
C ALA A 34 8.24 -7.29 13.80
N GLY A 35 9.04 -8.33 13.51
CA GLY A 35 9.03 -9.58 14.25
C GLY A 35 9.51 -9.41 15.70
N VAL A 36 10.65 -8.75 15.90
CA VAL A 36 11.19 -8.45 17.23
C VAL A 36 10.24 -7.51 17.99
N GLY A 37 9.77 -6.44 17.36
CA GLY A 37 8.83 -5.50 17.96
C GLY A 37 7.50 -6.16 18.36
N GLY A 38 6.94 -6.99 17.49
CA GLY A 38 5.72 -7.77 17.77
C GLY A 38 5.91 -8.76 18.91
N PHE A 39 7.05 -9.48 18.95
CA PHE A 39 7.37 -10.38 20.05
C PHE A 39 7.46 -9.64 21.40
N PHE A 40 8.23 -8.55 21.47
CA PHE A 40 8.36 -7.77 22.70
C PHE A 40 7.04 -7.10 23.12
N TRP A 41 6.16 -6.78 22.16
CA TRP A 41 4.82 -6.27 22.46
C TRP A 41 3.95 -7.32 23.15
N LEU A 42 3.92 -8.55 22.62
CA LEU A 42 3.20 -9.65 23.24
C LEU A 42 3.81 -10.02 24.61
N LEU A 43 5.14 -10.07 24.71
CA LEU A 43 5.87 -10.32 25.95
C LEU A 43 5.53 -9.28 27.02
N ARG A 44 5.59 -7.98 26.68
CA ARG A 44 5.19 -6.89 27.57
C ARG A 44 3.76 -7.04 28.03
N THR A 45 2.85 -7.34 27.10
CA THR A 45 1.42 -7.50 27.37
C THR A 45 1.17 -8.64 28.35
N HIS A 46 1.87 -9.77 28.18
CA HIS A 46 1.79 -10.92 29.07
C HIS A 46 2.40 -10.64 30.46
N LEU A 47 3.61 -10.07 30.52
CA LEU A 47 4.30 -9.77 31.78
C LEU A 47 3.59 -8.72 32.65
N THR A 48 2.84 -7.82 32.03
CA THR A 48 2.08 -6.75 32.70
C THR A 48 0.60 -7.09 32.90
N ASP A 49 0.14 -8.24 32.42
CA ASP A 49 -1.27 -8.66 32.39
C ASP A 49 -2.24 -7.62 31.80
N THR A 50 -1.78 -6.90 30.76
CA THR A 50 -2.54 -5.82 30.12
C THR A 50 -3.33 -6.29 28.88
N TRP A 51 -3.68 -7.58 28.80
CA TRP A 51 -4.45 -8.14 27.68
C TRP A 51 -5.80 -7.47 27.49
N LYS A 52 -6.48 -7.13 28.59
CA LYS A 52 -7.79 -6.43 28.59
C LYS A 52 -7.67 -4.98 28.11
N GLU A 53 -6.47 -4.41 28.12
CA GLU A 53 -6.21 -3.04 27.65
C GLU A 53 -5.87 -2.99 26.16
N GLN A 54 -5.57 -4.13 25.53
CA GLN A 54 -5.24 -4.20 24.12
C GLN A 54 -6.48 -3.87 23.27
N ARG A 55 -6.22 -3.13 22.19
CA ARG A 55 -7.26 -2.67 21.28
C ARG A 55 -7.21 -3.47 20.00
N TRP A 56 -8.40 -3.87 19.54
CA TRP A 56 -8.58 -4.71 18.35
C TRP A 56 -9.54 -4.11 17.33
N PRO A 57 -9.42 -2.82 16.95
CA PRO A 57 -10.18 -2.29 15.82
C PRO A 57 -9.81 -3.10 14.58
N LEU A 58 -10.81 -3.45 13.77
CA LEU A 58 -10.65 -4.34 12.60
C LEU A 58 -10.22 -5.78 12.92
N GLY A 59 -10.20 -6.19 14.21
CA GLY A 59 -9.89 -7.57 14.61
C GLY A 59 -10.79 -8.59 13.92
N ILE A 60 -12.12 -8.37 13.95
CA ILE A 60 -13.08 -9.27 13.31
C ILE A 60 -12.85 -9.36 11.78
N PRO A 61 -12.80 -8.24 11.01
CA PRO A 61 -12.48 -8.30 9.58
C PRO A 61 -11.18 -9.04 9.25
N PHE A 62 -10.09 -8.77 9.98
CA PHE A 62 -8.82 -9.47 9.75
C PHE A 62 -8.92 -10.97 10.05
N VAL A 63 -9.55 -11.36 11.16
CA VAL A 63 -9.75 -12.77 11.51
C VAL A 63 -10.60 -13.48 10.46
N LEU A 64 -11.69 -12.86 10.00
CA LEU A 64 -12.54 -13.43 8.95
C LEU A 64 -11.77 -13.64 7.64
N PHE A 65 -10.93 -12.67 7.25
CA PHE A 65 -10.09 -12.82 6.07
C PHE A 65 -9.02 -13.92 6.26
N VAL A 66 -8.36 -13.97 7.42
CA VAL A 66 -7.41 -15.05 7.75
C VAL A 66 -8.08 -16.42 7.69
N LEU A 67 -9.29 -16.56 8.24
CA LEU A 67 -10.05 -17.81 8.16
C LEU A 67 -10.41 -18.16 6.71
N ALA A 68 -10.82 -17.19 5.90
CA ALA A 68 -11.07 -17.41 4.48
C ALA A 68 -9.80 -17.86 3.72
N CYS A 69 -8.64 -17.27 4.03
CA CYS A 69 -7.35 -17.69 3.48
C CYS A 69 -6.98 -19.12 3.91
N LEU A 70 -7.21 -19.49 5.17
CA LEU A 70 -6.95 -20.86 5.65
C LEU A 70 -7.84 -21.87 4.94
N ILE A 71 -9.13 -21.57 4.79
CA ILE A 71 -10.09 -22.40 4.03
C ILE A 71 -9.64 -22.54 2.57
N ALA A 72 -9.21 -21.45 1.94
CA ALA A 72 -8.69 -21.47 0.57
C ALA A 72 -7.45 -22.37 0.42
N VAL A 73 -6.56 -22.40 1.42
CA VAL A 73 -5.39 -23.30 1.40
C VAL A 73 -5.78 -24.76 1.58
N VAL A 74 -6.73 -25.07 2.47
CA VAL A 74 -7.21 -26.45 2.67
C VAL A 74 -7.83 -27.01 1.38
N ASN A 75 -8.55 -26.16 0.64
CA ASN A 75 -9.18 -26.53 -0.63
C ASN A 75 -8.31 -26.20 -1.86
N ALA A 76 -7.01 -25.90 -1.68
CA ALA A 76 -6.14 -25.49 -2.77
C ALA A 76 -5.89 -26.62 -3.77
N TYR A 77 -5.62 -26.24 -5.02
CA TYR A 77 -5.16 -27.16 -6.06
C TYR A 77 -3.90 -27.94 -5.63
N ASP A 78 -2.97 -27.25 -4.97
CA ASP A 78 -1.82 -27.85 -4.28
C ASP A 78 -1.62 -27.16 -2.92
N VAL A 79 -1.92 -27.90 -1.85
CA VAL A 79 -1.82 -27.42 -0.47
C VAL A 79 -0.37 -27.08 -0.11
N ASN A 80 0.60 -27.91 -0.51
CA ASN A 80 2.03 -27.75 -0.20
C ASN A 80 2.65 -26.54 -0.92
N TYR A 81 2.14 -26.21 -2.11
CA TYR A 81 2.54 -25.01 -2.82
C TYR A 81 1.92 -23.77 -2.19
N SER A 82 0.63 -23.84 -1.85
CA SER A 82 -0.17 -22.72 -1.38
C SER A 82 0.15 -22.28 0.05
N TYR A 83 0.38 -23.20 1.00
CA TYR A 83 0.52 -22.85 2.44
C TYR A 83 1.69 -21.90 2.73
N LYS A 84 2.75 -21.94 1.92
CA LYS A 84 3.93 -21.07 2.09
C LYS A 84 3.58 -19.58 2.02
N SER A 85 2.48 -19.24 1.34
CA SER A 85 2.00 -17.87 1.21
C SER A 85 1.30 -17.37 2.47
N LEU A 86 0.78 -18.26 3.34
CA LEU A 86 0.09 -17.89 4.58
C LEU A 86 0.97 -17.09 5.55
N LYS A 87 2.30 -17.24 5.47
CA LYS A 87 3.22 -16.45 6.31
C LYS A 87 3.03 -14.93 6.14
N LYS A 88 2.54 -14.47 4.99
CA LYS A 88 2.25 -13.06 4.73
C LYS A 88 1.11 -12.52 5.59
N LEU A 89 0.20 -13.39 6.07
CA LEU A 89 -0.88 -13.00 6.98
C LEU A 89 -0.33 -12.50 8.34
N LEU A 90 0.91 -12.87 8.70
CA LEU A 90 1.57 -12.33 9.90
C LEU A 90 1.81 -10.83 9.81
N GLU A 91 1.85 -10.24 8.60
CA GLU A 91 2.03 -8.81 8.41
C GLU A 91 0.85 -8.00 8.98
N PHE A 92 -0.35 -8.61 9.14
CA PHE A 92 -1.47 -7.98 9.85
C PHE A 92 -1.11 -7.63 11.31
N LEU A 93 -0.19 -8.37 11.94
CA LEU A 93 0.24 -8.09 13.30
C LEU A 93 0.93 -6.73 13.41
N ILE A 94 1.51 -6.20 12.33
CA ILE A 94 2.12 -4.86 12.30
C ILE A 94 1.07 -3.79 12.65
N PHE A 95 -0.15 -3.94 12.14
CA PHE A 95 -1.24 -3.02 12.45
C PHE A 95 -1.50 -2.97 13.97
N PHE A 96 -1.63 -4.13 14.61
CA PHE A 96 -1.92 -4.23 16.05
C PHE A 96 -0.73 -3.86 16.92
N TRP A 97 0.48 -4.20 16.50
CA TRP A 97 1.72 -3.80 17.17
C TRP A 97 1.85 -2.28 17.21
N VAL A 98 1.76 -1.61 16.06
CA VAL A 98 1.86 -0.14 15.97
C VAL A 98 0.73 0.53 16.76
N LEU A 99 -0.49 0.02 16.63
CA LEU A 99 -1.65 0.53 17.35
C LEU A 99 -1.47 0.54 18.87
N ASN A 100 -0.99 -0.57 19.43
CA ASN A 100 -0.98 -0.77 20.88
C ASN A 100 0.32 -0.25 21.54
N CYS A 101 1.42 -0.13 20.78
CA CYS A 101 2.68 0.42 21.25
C CYS A 101 2.78 1.95 21.07
N VAL A 102 2.21 2.52 20.02
CA VAL A 102 2.26 3.98 19.80
C VAL A 102 1.16 4.67 20.62
N ARG A 103 1.44 4.92 21.90
CA ARG A 103 0.49 5.52 22.84
C ARG A 103 0.48 7.05 22.82
N GLU A 104 1.60 7.67 22.46
CA GLU A 104 1.75 9.13 22.46
C GLU A 104 1.66 9.73 21.06
N ASN A 105 1.05 10.92 20.98
CA ASN A 105 0.99 11.69 19.73
C ASN A 105 2.38 12.12 19.25
N ASN A 106 3.30 12.40 20.18
CA ASN A 106 4.68 12.78 19.86
C ASN A 106 5.42 11.64 19.18
N LEU A 107 5.36 10.42 19.74
CA LEU A 107 5.95 9.23 19.14
C LEU A 107 5.37 8.97 17.74
N ARG A 108 4.04 9.02 17.59
CA ARG A 108 3.38 8.88 16.29
C ARG A 108 3.87 9.91 15.26
N ASN A 109 4.00 11.16 15.70
CA ASN A 109 4.50 12.25 14.85
C ASN A 109 5.95 12.02 14.45
N SER A 110 6.82 11.63 15.38
CA SER A 110 8.23 11.33 15.11
C SER A 110 8.37 10.17 14.13
N LEU A 111 7.63 9.07 14.31
CA LEU A 111 7.63 7.94 13.38
C LEU A 111 7.18 8.33 11.97
N SER A 112 6.15 9.19 11.85
CA SER A 112 5.73 9.69 10.54
C SER A 112 6.77 10.59 9.89
N LEU A 113 7.53 11.37 10.67
CA LEU A 113 8.64 12.19 10.18
C LEU A 113 9.83 11.33 9.74
N THR A 114 10.18 10.30 10.51
CA THR A 114 11.20 9.32 10.13
C THR A 114 10.84 8.65 8.81
N LEU A 115 9.59 8.22 8.63
CA LEU A 115 9.13 7.64 7.38
C LEU A 115 9.26 8.62 6.19
N ILE A 116 8.86 9.89 6.37
CA ILE A 116 9.00 10.92 5.32
C ILE A 116 10.47 11.19 5.01
N ALA A 117 11.34 11.25 6.03
CA ALA A 117 12.77 11.43 5.86
C ALA A 117 13.39 10.26 5.10
N SER A 118 13.09 9.02 5.48
CA SER A 118 13.51 7.82 4.76
C SER A 118 13.06 7.82 3.31
N ALA A 119 11.80 8.18 3.04
CA ALA A 119 11.30 8.27 1.66
C ALA A 119 11.98 9.39 0.86
N THR A 120 12.32 10.50 1.51
CA THR A 120 13.07 11.60 0.89
C THR A 120 14.47 11.13 0.51
N VAL A 121 15.19 10.46 1.41
CA VAL A 121 16.52 9.91 1.15
C VAL A 121 16.47 8.85 0.05
N ALA A 122 15.50 7.94 0.09
CA ALA A 122 15.30 6.95 -0.97
C ALA A 122 14.99 7.60 -2.33
N SER A 123 14.21 8.69 -2.33
CA SER A 123 13.89 9.45 -3.54
C SER A 123 15.11 10.17 -4.11
N LEU A 124 15.95 10.78 -3.26
CA LEU A 124 17.22 11.39 -3.69
C LEU A 124 18.14 10.35 -4.33
N PHE A 125 18.24 9.16 -3.73
CA PHE A 125 18.98 8.06 -4.30
C PHE A 125 18.40 7.62 -5.66
N GLY A 126 17.07 7.53 -5.78
CA GLY A 126 16.41 7.22 -7.05
C GLY A 126 16.64 8.28 -8.13
N VAL A 127 16.64 9.57 -7.79
CA VAL A 127 16.99 10.66 -8.72
C VAL A 127 18.46 10.55 -9.14
N TYR A 128 19.35 10.23 -8.21
CA TYR A 128 20.77 10.00 -8.49
C TYR A 128 20.99 8.83 -9.46
N GLN A 129 20.21 7.74 -9.35
CA GLN A 129 20.25 6.63 -10.31
C GLN A 129 19.92 7.09 -11.73
N VAL A 130 18.91 7.95 -11.92
CA VAL A 130 18.59 8.49 -13.25
C VAL A 130 19.70 9.35 -13.78
N TRP A 131 20.29 10.20 -12.93
CA TRP A 131 21.40 11.04 -13.31
C TRP A 131 22.60 10.20 -13.77
N GLN A 132 23.00 9.18 -13.01
CA GLN A 132 24.03 8.25 -13.45
C GLN A 132 23.64 7.51 -14.74
N ALA A 133 22.45 6.93 -14.80
CA ALA A 133 22.02 6.17 -15.98
C ALA A 133 21.95 7.03 -17.24
N SER A 134 21.54 8.29 -17.14
CA SER A 134 21.51 9.22 -18.28
C SER A 134 22.89 9.50 -18.88
N VAL A 135 23.97 9.24 -18.14
CA VAL A 135 25.36 9.36 -18.62
C VAL A 135 25.83 8.07 -19.33
N TRP A 136 25.28 6.90 -19.01
CA TRP A 136 25.84 5.61 -19.43
C TRP A 136 24.88 4.66 -20.20
N LEU A 137 23.55 4.72 -20.01
CA LEU A 137 22.57 3.81 -20.63
C LEU A 137 21.18 4.48 -20.89
N PRO A 138 20.52 4.29 -22.05
CA PRO A 138 19.32 5.06 -22.41
C PRO A 138 18.02 4.70 -21.66
N ILE A 139 18.00 3.68 -20.80
CA ILE A 139 16.76 3.11 -20.25
C ILE A 139 16.97 2.67 -18.81
N SER A 140 16.41 3.40 -17.84
CA SER A 140 16.14 2.83 -16.52
C SER A 140 14.93 3.52 -15.89
N ARG A 141 13.90 2.73 -15.57
CA ARG A 141 12.87 3.15 -14.62
C ARG A 141 13.53 3.17 -13.24
N VAL A 142 13.19 4.15 -12.42
CA VAL A 142 13.75 4.24 -11.08
C VAL A 142 13.14 3.18 -10.18
N GLU A 143 14.00 2.38 -9.55
CA GLU A 143 13.63 1.39 -8.54
C GLU A 143 14.23 1.67 -7.15
N GLY A 144 15.15 2.64 -7.05
CA GLY A 144 15.80 2.99 -5.80
C GLY A 144 16.62 1.81 -5.28
N THR A 145 16.43 1.45 -4.01
CA THR A 145 17.11 0.30 -3.37
C THR A 145 16.29 -0.98 -3.45
N LEU A 146 15.14 -0.95 -4.12
CA LEU A 146 14.21 -2.07 -4.21
C LEU A 146 14.39 -2.81 -5.52
N SER A 147 13.91 -4.06 -5.54
CA SER A 147 14.07 -4.97 -6.68
C SER A 147 13.10 -4.72 -7.83
N THR A 148 12.10 -3.84 -7.65
CA THR A 148 11.08 -3.58 -8.67
C THR A 148 10.60 -2.13 -8.58
N TYR A 149 10.62 -1.43 -9.72
CA TYR A 149 10.17 -0.03 -9.84
C TYR A 149 8.71 0.20 -9.41
N MET A 150 7.84 -0.81 -9.54
CA MET A 150 6.43 -0.73 -9.13
C MET A 150 6.28 -0.74 -7.61
N THR A 151 7.03 -1.58 -6.91
CA THR A 151 7.13 -1.58 -5.44
C THR A 151 7.59 -0.22 -4.94
N PHE A 152 8.69 0.30 -5.50
CA PHE A 152 9.22 1.59 -5.13
C PHE A 152 8.22 2.73 -5.36
N ALA A 153 7.57 2.76 -6.52
CA ALA A 153 6.53 3.75 -6.82
C ALA A 153 5.33 3.64 -5.85
N GLY A 154 4.93 2.43 -5.47
CA GLY A 154 3.88 2.19 -4.49
C GLY A 154 4.21 2.76 -3.11
N LEU A 155 5.43 2.55 -2.61
CA LEU A 155 5.88 3.13 -1.34
C LEU A 155 5.93 4.66 -1.40
N LEU A 156 6.53 5.23 -2.46
CA LEU A 156 6.60 6.68 -2.64
C LEU A 156 5.21 7.32 -2.74
N MET A 157 4.26 6.67 -3.40
CA MET A 157 2.87 7.11 -3.47
C MET A 157 2.25 7.21 -2.08
N MET A 158 2.37 6.14 -1.28
CA MET A 158 1.76 6.09 0.06
C MET A 158 2.37 7.13 1.01
N VAL A 159 3.70 7.25 1.04
CA VAL A 159 4.40 8.23 1.91
C VAL A 159 4.17 9.66 1.42
N GLY A 160 4.17 9.88 0.10
CA GLY A 160 3.93 11.18 -0.49
C GLY A 160 2.54 11.74 -0.17
N ILE A 161 1.49 10.91 -0.22
CA ILE A 161 0.13 11.28 0.19
C ILE A 161 0.08 11.59 1.68
N LEU A 162 0.71 10.77 2.52
CA LEU A 162 0.76 10.98 3.97
C LEU A 162 1.47 12.30 4.31
N ALA A 163 2.59 12.59 3.64
CA ALA A 163 3.34 13.83 3.80
C ALA A 163 2.50 15.05 3.39
N LEU A 164 1.81 14.97 2.25
CA LEU A 164 0.91 16.02 1.79
C LEU A 164 -0.23 16.28 2.78
N ALA A 165 -0.87 15.22 3.28
CA ALA A 165 -1.92 15.34 4.30
C ALA A 165 -1.38 16.01 5.58
N ARG A 166 -0.17 15.66 6.02
CA ARG A 166 0.50 16.27 7.18
C ARG A 166 0.70 17.77 7.00
N VAL A 167 1.10 18.25 5.83
CA VAL A 167 1.32 19.67 5.60
C VAL A 167 0.00 20.45 5.45
N ILE A 168 -0.99 19.84 4.80
CA ILE A 168 -2.27 20.48 4.49
C ILE A 168 -3.18 20.60 5.73
N PHE A 169 -3.21 19.56 6.57
CA PHE A 169 -4.10 19.47 7.73
C PHE A 169 -3.37 19.55 9.08
N GLY A 170 -2.04 19.45 9.09
CA GLY A 170 -1.24 19.51 10.32
C GLY A 170 -1.08 20.93 10.83
N GLN A 171 -1.02 21.04 12.16
CA GLN A 171 -0.88 22.30 12.89
C GLN A 171 0.25 22.13 13.92
N PRO A 172 1.32 22.97 13.91
CA PRO A 172 1.62 24.02 12.94
C PRO A 172 2.09 23.47 11.58
N VAL A 173 2.04 24.31 10.54
CA VAL A 173 2.51 23.96 9.19
C VAL A 173 4.03 23.82 9.18
N GLN A 174 4.51 22.63 8.82
CA GLN A 174 5.94 22.30 8.76
C GLN A 174 6.47 22.56 7.33
N LYS A 175 6.87 23.81 7.05
CA LYS A 175 7.24 24.25 5.69
C LYS A 175 8.32 23.39 5.01
N LEU A 176 9.28 22.85 5.77
CA LEU A 176 10.35 22.00 5.23
C LEU A 176 9.85 20.71 4.56
N ILE A 177 8.68 20.20 4.98
CA ILE A 177 8.12 18.97 4.39
C ILE A 177 7.69 19.20 2.93
N TRP A 178 7.40 20.44 2.51
CA TRP A 178 7.15 20.73 1.08
C TRP A 178 8.33 20.35 0.18
N ILE A 179 9.56 20.50 0.67
CA ILE A 179 10.77 20.10 -0.06
C ILE A 179 10.78 18.58 -0.23
N SER A 180 10.54 17.83 0.85
CA SER A 180 10.41 16.37 0.81
C SER A 180 9.31 15.91 -0.16
N ILE A 181 8.13 16.55 -0.14
CA ILE A 181 7.03 16.24 -1.06
C ILE A 181 7.47 16.45 -2.52
N GLY A 182 8.13 17.57 -2.81
CA GLY A 182 8.63 17.86 -4.15
C GLY A 182 9.60 16.79 -4.65
N ILE A 183 10.57 16.39 -3.81
CA ILE A 183 11.55 15.34 -4.13
C ILE A 183 10.84 13.99 -4.34
N ILE A 184 9.93 13.59 -3.45
CA ILE A 184 9.20 12.32 -3.53
C ILE A 184 8.34 12.27 -4.78
N PHE A 185 7.57 13.32 -5.08
CA PHE A 185 6.70 13.37 -6.25
C PHE A 185 7.51 13.40 -7.55
N TYR A 186 8.60 14.15 -7.58
CA TYR A 186 9.50 14.15 -8.74
C TYR A 186 10.09 12.76 -8.99
N CYS A 187 10.63 12.11 -7.95
CA CYS A 187 11.15 10.75 -8.07
C CYS A 187 10.08 9.76 -8.52
N LEU A 188 8.86 9.86 -7.98
CA LEU A 188 7.71 9.05 -8.38
C LEU A 188 7.33 9.25 -9.86
N LEU A 189 7.45 10.45 -10.42
CA LEU A 189 7.31 10.68 -11.86
C LEU A 189 8.43 9.99 -12.67
N LEU A 190 9.65 9.91 -12.14
CA LEU A 190 10.75 9.21 -12.81
C LEU A 190 10.63 7.68 -12.78
N THR A 191 9.77 7.11 -11.92
CA THR A 191 9.49 5.66 -11.93
C THR A 191 8.72 5.20 -13.18
N LEU A 192 8.06 6.13 -13.91
CA LEU A 192 7.21 5.84 -15.07
C LEU A 192 6.08 4.81 -14.82
N THR A 193 5.67 4.70 -13.55
CA THR A 193 4.68 3.73 -13.06
C THR A 193 3.27 4.32 -13.06
N ARG A 194 2.52 4.06 -14.13
CA ARG A 194 1.16 4.61 -14.36
C ARG A 194 0.18 4.34 -13.20
N GLN A 195 0.22 3.13 -12.62
CA GLN A 195 -0.68 2.75 -11.51
C GLN A 195 -0.46 3.60 -10.25
N ALA A 196 0.80 3.91 -9.93
CA ALA A 196 1.15 4.78 -8.80
C ALA A 196 0.75 6.24 -9.07
N TRP A 197 0.84 6.73 -10.31
CA TRP A 197 0.40 8.08 -10.67
C TRP A 197 -1.13 8.24 -10.54
N LEU A 198 -1.88 7.21 -10.95
CA LEU A 198 -3.34 7.20 -10.81
C LEU A 198 -3.73 7.18 -9.32
N GLY A 199 -3.13 6.29 -8.53
CA GLY A 199 -3.36 6.25 -7.08
C GLY A 199 -3.00 7.55 -6.39
N LEU A 200 -1.84 8.14 -6.71
CA LEU A 200 -1.43 9.46 -6.23
C LEU A 200 -2.47 10.53 -6.56
N THR A 201 -2.93 10.56 -7.80
CA THR A 201 -3.94 11.52 -8.26
C THR A 201 -5.23 11.41 -7.48
N VAL A 202 -5.81 10.19 -7.36
CA VAL A 202 -7.06 9.98 -6.61
C VAL A 202 -6.88 10.33 -5.13
N GLY A 203 -5.74 9.99 -4.52
CA GLY A 203 -5.41 10.38 -3.15
C GLY A 203 -5.33 11.90 -2.95
N ILE A 204 -4.67 12.62 -3.86
CA ILE A 204 -4.59 14.09 -3.85
C ILE A 204 -5.98 14.71 -4.01
N LEU A 205 -6.79 14.24 -4.95
CA LEU A 205 -8.16 14.73 -5.14
C LEU A 205 -9.00 14.56 -3.87
N PHE A 206 -8.90 13.41 -3.21
CA PHE A 206 -9.54 13.18 -1.92
C PHE A 206 -9.08 14.20 -0.86
N LEU A 207 -7.77 14.44 -0.72
CA LEU A 207 -7.26 15.42 0.25
C LEU A 207 -7.74 16.84 -0.06
N ILE A 208 -7.72 17.26 -1.33
CA ILE A 208 -8.21 18.58 -1.75
C ILE A 208 -9.70 18.74 -1.41
N PHE A 209 -10.50 17.67 -1.53
CA PHE A 209 -11.95 17.70 -1.32
C PHE A 209 -12.30 17.99 0.13
N PHE A 210 -11.55 17.39 1.06
CA PHE A 210 -11.74 17.60 2.49
C PHE A 210 -10.93 18.78 3.06
N TRP A 211 -9.98 19.32 2.30
CA TRP A 211 -9.23 20.51 2.67
C TRP A 211 -9.96 21.79 2.28
N ARG A 212 -10.03 22.07 0.98
CA ARG A 212 -10.58 23.31 0.40
C ARG A 212 -11.10 23.03 -1.02
N LYS A 213 -12.39 22.69 -1.14
CA LYS A 213 -13.05 22.34 -2.41
C LYS A 213 -12.80 23.33 -3.56
N LYS A 214 -12.62 24.62 -3.28
CA LYS A 214 -12.30 25.64 -4.31
C LYS A 214 -11.01 25.33 -5.08
N PHE A 215 -10.05 24.62 -4.48
CA PHE A 215 -8.81 24.22 -5.15
C PHE A 215 -9.01 23.18 -6.25
N PHE A 216 -10.17 22.50 -6.33
CA PHE A 216 -10.49 21.63 -7.47
C PHE A 216 -10.45 22.36 -8.80
N LEU A 217 -10.82 23.65 -8.82
CA LEU A 217 -10.80 24.46 -10.03
C LEU A 217 -9.37 24.62 -10.60
N PHE A 218 -8.35 24.55 -9.74
CA PHE A 218 -6.95 24.67 -10.15
C PHE A 218 -6.30 23.34 -10.52
N VAL A 219 -6.93 22.21 -10.21
CA VAL A 219 -6.42 20.87 -10.53
C VAL A 219 -6.04 20.71 -12.01
N PRO A 220 -6.89 21.03 -13.01
CA PRO A 220 -6.51 20.86 -14.41
C PRO A 220 -5.30 21.72 -14.81
N PHE A 221 -5.20 22.94 -14.26
CA PHE A 221 -4.06 23.83 -14.52
C PHE A 221 -2.76 23.30 -13.91
N ILE A 222 -2.83 22.71 -12.70
CA ILE A 222 -1.68 22.06 -12.05
C ILE A 222 -1.22 20.86 -12.88
N PHE A 223 -2.14 20.00 -13.32
CA PHE A 223 -1.80 18.86 -14.17
C PHE A 223 -1.18 19.29 -15.51
N MET A 224 -1.72 20.35 -16.13
CA MET A 224 -1.16 20.93 -17.34
C MET A 224 0.26 21.46 -17.11
N ALA A 225 0.49 22.21 -16.03
CA ALA A 225 1.81 22.71 -15.68
C ALA A 225 2.81 21.57 -15.44
N ILE A 226 2.41 20.54 -14.69
CA ILE A 226 3.24 19.34 -14.46
C ILE A 226 3.56 18.67 -15.80
N PHE A 227 2.58 18.48 -16.68
CA PHE A 227 2.80 17.86 -17.99
C PHE A 227 3.79 18.66 -18.84
N LEU A 228 3.64 19.98 -18.93
CA LEU A 228 4.51 20.85 -19.72
C LEU A 228 5.95 20.89 -19.19
N LEU A 229 6.13 20.91 -17.86
CA LEU A 229 7.43 20.94 -17.20
C LEU A 229 8.10 19.56 -17.09
N SER A 230 7.37 18.47 -17.33
CA SER A 230 7.89 17.12 -17.21
C SER A 230 8.86 16.75 -18.35
N PRO A 231 9.84 15.85 -18.09
CA PRO A 231 10.72 15.31 -19.12
C PRO A 231 9.95 14.62 -20.25
N ASP A 232 10.53 14.55 -21.45
CA ASP A 232 9.89 13.97 -22.65
C ASP A 232 9.47 12.51 -22.45
N LYS A 233 10.22 11.74 -21.66
CA LYS A 233 9.85 10.36 -21.30
C LYS A 233 8.53 10.30 -20.53
N VAL A 234 8.29 11.23 -19.60
CA VAL A 234 7.04 11.33 -18.84
C VAL A 234 5.91 11.78 -19.77
N LYS A 235 6.15 12.80 -20.61
CA LYS A 235 5.16 13.28 -21.60
C LYS A 235 4.73 12.15 -22.54
N LYS A 236 5.70 11.42 -23.11
CA LYS A 236 5.45 10.24 -23.94
C LYS A 236 4.62 9.22 -23.17
N ARG A 237 5.01 8.89 -21.94
CA ARG A 237 4.29 7.92 -21.10
C ARG A 237 2.84 8.32 -20.79
N VAL A 238 2.57 9.61 -20.61
CA VAL A 238 1.22 10.16 -20.42
C VAL A 238 0.40 10.06 -21.71
N LEU A 239 0.95 10.48 -22.85
CA LEU A 239 0.28 10.39 -24.16
C LEU A 239 -0.08 8.95 -24.52
N GLU A 240 0.84 8.03 -24.27
CA GLU A 240 0.64 6.58 -24.42
C GLU A 240 -0.48 6.02 -23.53
N THR A 241 -0.83 6.70 -22.43
CA THR A 241 -1.97 6.32 -21.57
C THR A 241 -3.31 6.75 -22.19
N THR A 242 -3.31 7.83 -22.99
CA THR A 242 -4.52 8.37 -23.63
C THR A 242 -4.90 7.69 -24.94
N THR A 243 -3.98 6.92 -25.53
CA THR A 243 -4.21 6.08 -26.72
C THR A 243 -3.97 4.59 -26.42
N PRO A 244 -4.77 3.99 -25.52
CA PRO A 244 -4.58 2.61 -25.13
C PRO A 244 -4.90 1.65 -26.29
N CYS A 245 -4.13 0.56 -26.39
CA CYS A 245 -4.57 -0.66 -27.07
C CYS A 245 -5.02 -1.67 -26.02
N LEU A 246 -6.18 -2.29 -26.24
CA LEU A 246 -6.81 -3.19 -25.27
C LEU A 246 -6.57 -4.66 -25.59
N THR A 247 -6.29 -4.97 -26.85
CA THR A 247 -5.94 -6.31 -27.31
C THR A 247 -4.55 -6.33 -27.94
N TYR A 248 -3.89 -7.49 -27.90
CA TYR A 248 -2.59 -7.66 -28.53
C TYR A 248 -2.64 -7.40 -30.04
N GLN A 249 -3.69 -7.86 -30.72
CA GLN A 249 -3.92 -7.61 -32.16
C GLN A 249 -4.01 -6.11 -32.48
N GLU A 250 -4.75 -5.34 -31.68
CA GLU A 250 -4.79 -3.88 -31.81
C GLU A 250 -3.41 -3.25 -31.60
N CYS A 251 -2.66 -3.71 -30.59
CA CYS A 251 -1.31 -3.19 -30.33
C CYS A 251 -0.37 -3.49 -31.50
N GLN A 252 -0.43 -4.70 -32.06
CA GLN A 252 0.40 -5.13 -33.19
C GLN A 252 0.02 -4.36 -34.47
N ALA A 253 -1.28 -4.27 -34.79
CA ALA A 253 -1.79 -3.55 -35.96
C ALA A 253 -1.45 -2.06 -35.92
N ASN A 254 -1.57 -1.42 -34.74
CA ASN A 254 -1.26 -0.01 -34.57
C ASN A 254 0.24 0.27 -34.34
N LYS A 255 1.11 -0.75 -34.40
CA LYS A 255 2.54 -0.67 -34.02
C LYS A 255 2.74 0.05 -32.68
N SER A 256 1.79 -0.14 -31.77
CA SER A 256 1.79 0.51 -30.47
C SER A 256 2.90 -0.09 -29.61
N ALA A 257 3.77 0.77 -29.09
CA ALA A 257 4.77 0.37 -28.11
C ALA A 257 4.15 -0.03 -26.74
N ASN A 258 2.83 0.07 -26.57
CA ASN A 258 2.14 -0.05 -25.27
C ASN A 258 1.36 -1.34 -25.08
N TRP A 259 2.04 -2.47 -25.05
CA TRP A 259 1.40 -3.76 -24.80
C TRP A 259 1.02 -4.00 -23.32
N GLU A 260 1.50 -3.18 -22.37
CA GLU A 260 1.28 -3.39 -20.92
C GLU A 260 -0.20 -3.45 -20.50
N LEU A 261 -1.07 -2.63 -21.11
CA LEU A 261 -2.50 -2.67 -20.77
C LEU A 261 -3.18 -3.90 -21.39
N ALA A 262 -2.87 -4.23 -22.64
CA ALA A 262 -3.33 -5.44 -23.31
C ALA A 262 -2.88 -6.72 -22.60
N MET A 263 -1.67 -6.71 -22.03
CA MET A 263 -1.16 -7.78 -21.17
C MET A 263 -2.01 -7.94 -19.90
N ARG A 264 -2.30 -6.83 -19.21
CA ARG A 264 -3.16 -6.84 -18.01
C ARG A 264 -4.57 -7.30 -18.33
N THR A 265 -5.18 -6.83 -19.42
CA THR A 265 -6.51 -7.28 -19.84
C THR A 265 -6.52 -8.77 -20.15
N ASN A 266 -5.47 -9.32 -20.77
CA ASN A 266 -5.32 -10.76 -20.96
C ASN A 266 -5.27 -11.52 -19.61
N LEU A 267 -4.42 -11.06 -18.68
CA LEU A 267 -4.33 -11.63 -17.33
C LEU A 267 -5.67 -11.60 -16.60
N TRP A 268 -6.44 -10.52 -16.76
CA TRP A 268 -7.75 -10.38 -16.11
C TRP A 268 -8.78 -11.32 -16.71
N GLN A 269 -8.78 -11.50 -18.04
CA GLN A 269 -9.64 -12.46 -18.72
C GLN A 269 -9.28 -13.90 -18.35
N PHE A 270 -7.99 -14.23 -18.30
CA PHE A 270 -7.50 -15.50 -17.79
C PHE A 270 -7.97 -15.71 -16.35
N GLY A 271 -7.74 -14.72 -15.49
CA GLY A 271 -8.11 -14.77 -14.08
C GLY A 271 -9.62 -14.96 -13.86
N TRP A 272 -10.44 -14.35 -14.70
CA TRP A 272 -11.88 -14.56 -14.70
C TRP A 272 -12.29 -15.99 -15.09
N LYS A 273 -11.55 -16.64 -16.01
CA LYS A 273 -11.78 -18.06 -16.34
C LYS A 273 -11.46 -18.94 -15.12
N VAL A 274 -10.31 -18.75 -14.50
CA VAL A 274 -9.92 -19.50 -13.29
C VAL A 274 -10.92 -19.29 -12.15
N PHE A 275 -11.36 -18.05 -11.92
CA PHE A 275 -12.35 -17.75 -10.87
C PHE A 275 -13.67 -18.50 -11.10
N LYS A 276 -14.11 -18.67 -12.35
CA LYS A 276 -15.33 -19.43 -12.66
C LYS A 276 -15.21 -20.92 -12.33
N ASP A 277 -14.00 -21.47 -12.41
CA ASP A 277 -13.75 -22.87 -12.06
C ASP A 277 -13.60 -23.07 -10.54
N TYR A 278 -13.15 -22.03 -9.81
CA TYR A 278 -12.95 -22.06 -8.36
C TYR A 278 -13.67 -20.90 -7.62
N PRO A 279 -15.01 -20.75 -7.73
CA PRO A 279 -15.70 -19.51 -7.35
C PRO A 279 -15.82 -19.29 -5.84
N VAL A 280 -15.90 -20.35 -5.03
CA VAL A 280 -16.22 -20.22 -3.60
C VAL A 280 -14.97 -19.91 -2.77
N THR A 281 -13.96 -20.78 -2.84
CA THR A 281 -12.74 -20.72 -2.01
C THR A 281 -11.46 -20.46 -2.80
N GLY A 282 -11.55 -20.30 -4.13
CA GLY A 282 -10.39 -20.12 -5.00
C GLY A 282 -9.59 -21.41 -5.20
N CYS A 283 -8.56 -21.35 -6.05
CA CYS A 283 -7.65 -22.48 -6.27
C CYS A 283 -6.46 -22.53 -5.30
N GLY A 284 -6.43 -21.64 -4.30
CA GLY A 284 -5.32 -21.48 -3.37
C GLY A 284 -4.27 -20.50 -3.86
N PHE A 285 -3.39 -20.06 -2.96
CA PHE A 285 -2.39 -19.05 -3.27
C PHE A 285 -1.38 -19.56 -4.30
N ARG A 286 -1.13 -18.73 -5.32
CA ARG A 286 -0.18 -19.03 -6.41
C ARG A 286 -0.55 -20.28 -7.23
N CYS A 287 -1.81 -20.70 -7.22
CA CYS A 287 -2.27 -21.82 -8.06
C CYS A 287 -2.02 -21.59 -9.55
N VAL A 288 -2.06 -20.34 -10.02
CA VAL A 288 -1.81 -19.97 -11.42
C VAL A 288 -0.43 -20.45 -11.91
N ASP A 289 0.58 -20.45 -11.03
CA ASP A 289 1.92 -20.95 -11.33
C ASP A 289 1.89 -22.43 -11.79
N LEU A 290 0.87 -23.19 -11.36
CA LEU A 290 0.69 -24.61 -11.64
C LEU A 290 -0.32 -24.91 -12.76
N ILE A 291 -1.39 -24.11 -12.85
CA ILE A 291 -2.53 -24.40 -13.73
C ILE A 291 -2.53 -23.61 -15.04
N HIS A 292 -1.59 -22.68 -15.27
CA HIS A 292 -1.56 -21.83 -16.46
C HIS A 292 -1.65 -22.61 -17.79
N ASN A 293 -1.08 -23.81 -17.89
CA ASN A 293 -1.13 -24.64 -19.11
C ASN A 293 -2.50 -25.29 -19.36
N GLN A 294 -3.41 -25.29 -18.38
CA GLN A 294 -4.75 -25.89 -18.51
C GLN A 294 -5.74 -24.94 -19.20
N TYR A 295 -5.38 -23.67 -19.32
CA TYR A 295 -6.22 -22.66 -19.96
C TYR A 295 -5.57 -22.24 -21.27
N VAL A 296 -6.40 -22.06 -22.29
CA VAL A 296 -5.95 -21.44 -23.53
C VAL A 296 -5.56 -20.00 -23.25
N ASP A 297 -4.26 -19.75 -23.21
CA ASP A 297 -3.69 -18.42 -23.32
C ASP A 297 -3.92 -17.96 -24.78
N PRO A 298 -4.61 -16.83 -25.01
CA PRO A 298 -4.73 -16.28 -26.35
C PRO A 298 -3.38 -15.89 -26.97
N TYR A 299 -2.32 -15.75 -26.17
CA TYR A 299 -1.00 -15.26 -26.61
C TYR A 299 0.19 -16.08 -26.04
N PRO A 300 0.25 -17.41 -26.26
CA PRO A 300 1.16 -18.31 -25.54
C PRO A 300 2.63 -18.20 -25.98
N ASN A 301 2.92 -17.65 -27.17
CA ASN A 301 4.25 -17.58 -27.78
C ASN A 301 4.82 -16.15 -27.84
N GLU A 302 4.24 -15.22 -27.08
CA GLU A 302 4.49 -13.78 -27.18
C GLU A 302 4.97 -13.20 -25.83
N GLN A 303 5.67 -12.05 -25.88
CA GLN A 303 5.90 -11.25 -24.66
C GLN A 303 4.55 -10.85 -24.08
N GLY A 304 4.15 -11.46 -22.96
CA GLY A 304 2.84 -11.27 -22.35
C GLY A 304 2.03 -12.55 -22.09
N SER A 305 2.61 -13.72 -22.35
CA SER A 305 2.07 -15.01 -21.93
C SER A 305 1.85 -15.06 -20.42
N VAL A 306 0.71 -15.61 -20.00
CA VAL A 306 0.38 -15.79 -18.58
C VAL A 306 1.42 -16.65 -17.87
N ARG A 307 2.10 -17.54 -18.59
CA ARG A 307 3.19 -18.38 -18.08
C ARG A 307 4.41 -17.59 -17.61
N ASP A 308 4.71 -16.48 -18.28
CA ASP A 308 5.93 -15.69 -18.05
C ASP A 308 5.69 -14.52 -17.09
N LEU A 309 4.41 -14.21 -16.82
CA LEU A 309 4.00 -13.10 -15.98
C LEU A 309 3.70 -13.55 -14.55
N ARG A 310 4.24 -12.81 -13.59
CA ARG A 310 4.03 -13.10 -12.17
C ARG A 310 2.82 -12.32 -11.64
N GLY A 311 1.76 -13.05 -11.35
CA GLY A 311 0.54 -12.51 -10.75
C GLY A 311 -0.34 -11.76 -11.76
N MET A 312 -1.54 -11.37 -11.30
CA MET A 312 -2.58 -10.83 -12.19
C MET A 312 -2.48 -9.32 -12.45
N HIS A 313 -1.48 -8.65 -11.88
CA HIS A 313 -1.37 -7.18 -11.84
C HIS A 313 -2.71 -6.50 -11.48
N ASN A 314 -3.43 -7.09 -10.53
CA ASN A 314 -4.71 -6.60 -10.01
C ASN A 314 -5.04 -7.35 -8.72
N ASN A 315 -5.06 -6.64 -7.59
CA ASN A 315 -5.34 -7.21 -6.27
C ASN A 315 -6.70 -7.92 -6.20
N PHE A 316 -7.74 -7.35 -6.82
CA PHE A 316 -9.10 -7.88 -6.74
C PHE A 316 -9.20 -9.23 -7.45
N ILE A 317 -8.65 -9.31 -8.67
CA ILE A 317 -8.65 -10.53 -9.47
C ILE A 317 -7.72 -11.58 -8.84
N GLN A 318 -6.54 -11.19 -8.37
CA GLN A 318 -5.62 -12.11 -7.69
C GLN A 318 -6.28 -12.73 -6.45
N ILE A 319 -6.91 -11.92 -5.59
CA ILE A 319 -7.58 -12.41 -4.37
C ILE A 319 -8.77 -13.29 -4.74
N ALA A 320 -9.56 -12.91 -5.74
CA ALA A 320 -10.69 -13.72 -6.21
C ALA A 320 -10.24 -15.11 -6.67
N ILE A 321 -9.13 -15.22 -7.42
CA ILE A 321 -8.58 -16.50 -7.86
C ILE A 321 -8.01 -17.31 -6.70
N ASP A 322 -7.22 -16.66 -5.84
CA ASP A 322 -6.52 -17.37 -4.77
C ASP A 322 -7.47 -17.85 -3.67
N THR A 323 -8.54 -17.09 -3.39
CA THR A 323 -9.40 -17.28 -2.20
C THR A 323 -10.91 -17.29 -2.47
N GLY A 324 -11.32 -17.17 -3.73
CA GLY A 324 -12.72 -17.18 -4.15
C GLY A 324 -13.51 -15.96 -3.67
N ILE A 325 -14.83 -16.04 -3.81
CA ILE A 325 -15.74 -14.98 -3.34
C ILE A 325 -15.69 -14.84 -1.82
N LEU A 326 -15.41 -15.93 -1.08
CA LEU A 326 -15.30 -15.90 0.38
C LEU A 326 -14.16 -14.99 0.83
N GLY A 327 -12.96 -15.19 0.28
CA GLY A 327 -11.80 -14.36 0.62
C GLY A 327 -11.92 -12.94 0.06
N LEU A 328 -12.44 -12.77 -1.16
CA LEU A 328 -12.69 -11.43 -1.72
C LEU A 328 -13.68 -10.62 -0.86
N ALA A 329 -14.80 -11.23 -0.43
CA ALA A 329 -15.80 -10.55 0.39
C ALA A 329 -15.25 -10.16 1.77
N THR A 330 -14.52 -11.05 2.43
CA THR A 330 -13.90 -10.76 3.73
C THR A 330 -12.79 -9.71 3.62
N TRP A 331 -12.00 -9.74 2.54
CA TRP A 331 -11.02 -8.71 2.22
C TRP A 331 -11.66 -7.33 1.98
N LEU A 332 -12.74 -7.26 1.20
CA LEU A 332 -13.53 -6.04 1.03
C LEU A 332 -14.13 -5.55 2.36
N GLY A 333 -14.49 -6.48 3.25
CA GLY A 333 -14.94 -6.22 4.61
C GLY A 333 -13.91 -5.47 5.47
N ILE A 334 -12.61 -5.70 5.26
CA ILE A 334 -11.53 -4.95 5.92
C ILE A 334 -11.62 -3.47 5.53
N TRP A 335 -11.67 -3.18 4.23
CA TRP A 335 -11.72 -1.80 3.73
C TRP A 335 -13.01 -1.08 4.12
N ALA A 336 -14.16 -1.75 4.01
CA ALA A 336 -15.45 -1.21 4.44
C ALA A 336 -15.43 -0.84 5.94
N SER A 337 -14.88 -1.72 6.78
CA SER A 337 -14.76 -1.48 8.22
C SER A 337 -13.78 -0.36 8.55
N PHE A 338 -12.63 -0.32 7.86
CA PHE A 338 -11.63 0.73 8.01
C PHE A 338 -12.19 2.10 7.66
N PHE A 339 -12.83 2.24 6.49
CA PHE A 339 -13.43 3.50 6.07
C PHE A 339 -14.61 3.91 6.95
N ARG A 340 -15.44 2.96 7.40
CA ARG A 340 -16.51 3.25 8.37
C ARG A 340 -15.96 3.81 9.68
N PHE A 341 -14.87 3.24 10.19
CA PHE A 341 -14.24 3.74 11.41
C PHE A 341 -13.66 5.15 11.21
N LEU A 342 -12.90 5.37 10.13
CA LEU A 342 -12.31 6.67 9.86
C LEU A 342 -13.34 7.74 9.55
N TYR A 343 -14.45 7.40 8.89
CA TYR A 343 -15.59 8.30 8.70
C TYR A 343 -16.18 8.74 10.05
N ARG A 344 -16.47 7.79 10.95
CA ARG A 344 -16.97 8.09 12.30
C ARG A 344 -15.97 8.89 13.13
N LYS A 345 -14.67 8.62 12.98
CA LYS A 345 -13.63 9.42 13.64
C LYS A 345 -13.60 10.83 13.08
N ALA A 346 -13.60 11.00 11.76
CA ALA A 346 -13.58 12.28 11.07
C ALA A 346 -14.81 13.15 11.39
N SER A 347 -16.00 12.56 11.47
CA SER A 347 -17.23 13.29 11.80
C SER A 347 -17.23 13.90 13.21
N ASN A 348 -16.44 13.32 14.12
CA ASN A 348 -16.31 13.79 15.50
C ASN A 348 -15.12 14.72 15.72
N LEU A 349 -14.28 14.96 14.70
CA LEU A 349 -13.12 15.84 14.82
C LEU A 349 -13.54 17.31 14.65
N LYS A 350 -13.13 18.15 15.60
CA LYS A 350 -13.17 19.60 15.41
C LYS A 350 -12.28 20.00 14.24
N ARG A 351 -12.66 21.08 13.55
CA ARG A 351 -11.97 21.59 12.36
C ARG A 351 -10.47 21.85 12.58
N ASP A 352 -10.10 22.27 13.79
CA ASP A 352 -8.72 22.65 14.14
C ASP A 352 -7.94 21.53 14.86
N SER A 353 -8.49 20.32 14.90
CA SER A 353 -7.81 19.20 15.55
C SER A 353 -6.53 18.81 14.81
N SER A 354 -5.43 18.70 15.58
CA SER A 354 -4.14 18.18 15.10
C SER A 354 -4.18 16.69 14.70
N GLU A 355 -5.30 15.99 14.93
CA GLU A 355 -5.52 14.60 14.50
C GLU A 355 -6.07 14.49 13.06
N ARG A 356 -6.49 15.60 12.44
CA ARG A 356 -7.11 15.55 11.11
C ARG A 356 -6.17 15.01 10.05
N TRP A 357 -4.91 15.44 10.06
CA TRP A 357 -3.94 15.04 9.05
C TRP A 357 -3.72 13.52 9.02
N ILE A 358 -3.73 12.86 10.18
CA ILE A 358 -3.51 11.41 10.21
C ILE A 358 -4.76 10.64 9.78
N VAL A 359 -5.95 11.13 10.10
CA VAL A 359 -7.22 10.49 9.68
C VAL A 359 -7.42 10.65 8.18
N PHE A 360 -7.33 11.87 7.64
CA PHE A 360 -7.47 12.09 6.20
C PHE A 360 -6.28 11.55 5.41
N GLY A 361 -5.06 11.64 5.94
CA GLY A 361 -3.86 11.10 5.31
C GLY A 361 -3.89 9.58 5.19
N SER A 362 -4.19 8.87 6.29
CA SER A 362 -4.34 7.41 6.25
C SER A 362 -5.47 6.97 5.32
N THR A 363 -6.62 7.67 5.35
CA THR A 363 -7.74 7.41 4.42
C THR A 363 -7.30 7.58 2.96
N ALA A 364 -6.65 8.71 2.63
CA ALA A 364 -6.19 9.01 1.28
C ALA A 364 -5.14 8.02 0.79
N THR A 365 -4.22 7.60 1.66
CA THR A 365 -3.19 6.61 1.35
C THR A 365 -3.82 5.26 1.02
N VAL A 366 -4.81 4.80 1.79
CA VAL A 366 -5.52 3.53 1.49
C VAL A 366 -6.33 3.64 0.19
N ILE A 367 -6.99 4.76 -0.07
CA ILE A 367 -7.69 4.99 -1.35
C ILE A 367 -6.70 4.91 -2.53
N ALA A 368 -5.53 5.54 -2.41
CA ALA A 368 -4.50 5.49 -3.44
C ALA A 368 -3.94 4.09 -3.65
N PHE A 369 -3.67 3.35 -2.56
CA PHE A 369 -3.25 1.95 -2.62
C PHE A 369 -4.29 1.07 -3.34
N LEU A 370 -5.58 1.19 -2.99
CA LEU A 370 -6.65 0.44 -3.64
C LEU A 370 -6.83 0.81 -5.12
N THR A 371 -6.67 2.09 -5.45
CA THR A 371 -6.73 2.59 -6.83
C THR A 371 -5.58 2.02 -7.67
N GLY A 372 -4.34 2.07 -7.16
CA GLY A 372 -3.19 1.43 -7.81
C GLY A 372 -3.35 -0.08 -7.92
N GLY A 373 -3.99 -0.70 -6.91
CA GLY A 373 -4.30 -2.13 -6.84
C GLY A 373 -5.21 -2.67 -7.94
N PHE A 374 -5.87 -1.82 -8.74
CA PHE A 374 -6.56 -2.27 -9.97
C PHE A 374 -5.59 -2.64 -11.09
N PHE A 375 -4.34 -2.17 -11.03
CA PHE A 375 -3.34 -2.32 -12.09
C PHE A 375 -2.02 -2.90 -11.60
N GLU A 376 -1.94 -3.29 -10.33
CA GLU A 376 -0.79 -3.98 -9.76
C GLU A 376 -1.19 -4.89 -8.61
N THR A 377 -0.44 -5.97 -8.40
CA THR A 377 -0.67 -6.93 -7.30
C THR A 377 0.06 -6.49 -6.03
N ASN A 378 -0.09 -5.21 -5.68
CA ASN A 378 0.63 -4.56 -4.57
C ASN A 378 0.29 -5.15 -3.18
N PHE A 379 -0.87 -5.80 -3.01
CA PHE A 379 -1.27 -6.38 -1.72
C PHE A 379 -0.42 -7.60 -1.33
N TYR A 380 0.17 -8.27 -2.33
CA TYR A 380 1.05 -9.42 -2.13
C TYR A 380 2.51 -9.01 -2.02
N ASP A 381 2.84 -7.74 -2.23
CA ASP A 381 4.17 -7.19 -2.03
C ASP A 381 4.36 -6.88 -0.53
N SER A 382 5.33 -7.53 0.10
CA SER A 382 5.52 -7.43 1.55
C SER A 382 5.96 -6.02 1.96
N GLU A 383 6.78 -5.35 1.16
CA GLU A 383 7.21 -3.97 1.40
C GLU A 383 6.02 -3.03 1.46
N VAL A 384 5.14 -3.15 0.47
CA VAL A 384 3.93 -2.32 0.37
C VAL A 384 2.94 -2.66 1.48
N ALA A 385 2.68 -3.96 1.72
CA ALA A 385 1.72 -4.40 2.72
C ALA A 385 2.13 -4.01 4.16
N MET A 386 3.39 -4.21 4.53
CA MET A 386 3.91 -3.78 5.83
C MET A 386 3.74 -2.28 6.06
N LEU A 387 4.10 -1.46 5.05
CA LEU A 387 3.96 0.00 5.15
C LEU A 387 2.49 0.43 5.20
N LEU A 388 1.62 -0.25 4.43
CA LEU A 388 0.18 -0.02 4.45
C LEU A 388 -0.40 -0.26 5.85
N TYR A 389 -0.10 -1.40 6.49
CA TYR A 389 -0.60 -1.70 7.84
C TYR A 389 -0.07 -0.72 8.89
N PHE A 390 1.19 -0.29 8.76
CA PHE A 390 1.74 0.77 9.59
C PHE A 390 0.92 2.07 9.46
N ILE A 391 0.69 2.55 8.24
CA ILE A 391 -0.08 3.79 7.99
C ILE A 391 -1.56 3.64 8.42
N MET A 392 -2.15 2.48 8.22
CA MET A 392 -3.51 2.16 8.67
C MET A 392 -3.64 2.24 10.20
N ALA A 393 -2.60 1.88 10.96
CA ALA A 393 -2.62 1.87 12.43
C ALA A 393 -2.51 3.28 13.05
N LEU A 394 -1.80 4.21 12.39
CA LEU A 394 -1.56 5.57 12.91
C LEU A 394 -2.83 6.35 13.33
N PRO A 395 -3.95 6.36 12.58
CA PRO A 395 -5.16 7.04 13.04
C PRO A 395 -5.83 6.35 14.23
N PHE A 396 -5.48 5.11 14.57
CA PHE A 396 -5.98 4.43 15.76
C PHE A 396 -5.01 4.56 16.96
N SER A 397 -3.78 5.00 16.73
CA SER A 397 -2.76 5.21 17.75
C SER A 397 -2.77 6.64 18.34
N GLY A 398 -1.91 6.89 19.34
CA GLY A 398 -1.77 8.17 20.02
C GLY A 398 -2.69 8.37 21.24
N ASN A 399 -2.62 9.57 21.83
CA ASN A 399 -3.30 9.92 23.08
C ASN A 399 -4.81 10.01 22.86
N GLN A 400 -5.54 8.95 23.19
CA GLN A 400 -6.98 8.87 22.94
C GLN A 400 -7.77 8.86 24.25
N LYS A 401 -7.94 10.06 24.84
CA LYS A 401 -8.87 10.29 25.96
C LYS A 401 -10.34 9.97 25.64
N ASN A 402 -10.71 9.81 24.36
CA ASN A 402 -12.12 9.78 23.92
C ASN A 402 -12.65 8.43 23.41
N LEU A 403 -11.86 7.35 23.38
CA LEU A 403 -12.34 6.06 22.83
C LEU A 403 -13.07 5.16 23.85
N LYS A 404 -13.01 5.47 25.15
CA LYS A 404 -13.82 4.78 26.17
C LYS A 404 -15.33 5.02 26.00
N ALA A 405 -15.74 6.10 25.30
CA ALA A 405 -17.14 6.33 24.95
C ALA A 405 -17.62 5.48 23.76
N PHE A 406 -16.70 4.92 22.96
CA PHE A 406 -17.02 4.22 21.71
C PHE A 406 -17.34 2.73 21.93
N HIS A 407 -16.72 2.09 22.93
CA HIS A 407 -17.01 0.69 23.31
C HIS A 407 -18.32 0.51 24.08
N LYS A 408 -18.97 1.60 24.52
CA LYS A 408 -20.27 1.55 25.20
C LYS A 408 -21.48 1.55 24.24
N LYS A 409 -21.26 1.62 22.92
CA LYS A 409 -22.31 1.72 21.88
C LYS A 409 -22.08 0.78 20.70
N VAL A 410 -21.28 -0.28 20.85
CA VAL A 410 -21.24 -1.40 19.90
C VAL A 410 -22.13 -2.50 20.43
#